data_AF-A0A382AZ45-F1
#
_entry.id   AF-A0A382AZ45-F1
#
_cell.length_a   1.000
_cell.length_b   1.000
_cell.length_c   1.000
_cell.angle_alpha   90.00
_cell.angle_beta   90.00
_cell.angle_gamma   90.00
#
_symmetry.space_group_name_H-M   'P 1'
#
loop_
_entity.id
_entity.type
_entity.pdbx_description
1 polymer ?
#
loop_
_entity_poly.entity_id
_entity_poly.type
_entity_poly.pdbx_seq_one_letter_code
_entity_poly.pdbx_strand_id
1 'polypeptide(L)'
;VQADFALDNVGPVKNYVGGIAYPDTKIATYEDIYPPGPGRDILERTCHGCHTIQFFPYNVSRAYSGGREPKTKDAWSFTVNRMHQGPAFGQIGNASMFDPAYLPPVDRDILVDYLAENFPSDALPRVVALESEPVLNLDALRKAMFVEYVYRESTEFLVAPWSAPHQVDFDSWGNVWLAYTSCCIVSIDPRTGEQKAYKGHGGGHGIAVDQIDGSVWYSGRPDVVRHMDPRTGLVDYWNLGDQKELGSITQIFDSKGDLWLSLLGGGGLGKWDRSSDTIVWWKVPVLRSRPYGIIVDHKDKVWSADFHNGGVTRFDPETGEFVHFALVKDDATSSIRRLGVDSKGMIWAATWGSRAFNNVKLYRLNPNTGAVIANDVGIAYGAVYGAEADSKDNIWITPDNYISVYDQDTNQFTHYPIPVRSDTVKTTISRDDSVWFTYHNAGRYADYGGSAVVLYQDKDNIPTLAAYHSETSAGHHLSAYRGPVSAMVEGRQRIAQPEAINSKAYSEFAKSNSLLLNEDSVMRDESRRRLEGLIPD
;
A
#
# COMPACT_ATOMS: atom_id res chain seq x y z
N VAL A 1 30.51 -11.64 -21.70
CA VAL A 1 30.48 -12.30 -20.38
C VAL A 1 29.65 -13.57 -20.54
N GLN A 2 30.20 -14.76 -20.26
CA GLN A 2 29.38 -15.98 -20.15
C GLN A 2 28.83 -16.01 -18.72
N ALA A 3 27.51 -16.10 -18.56
CA ALA A 3 26.89 -16.33 -17.27
C ALA A 3 27.00 -17.82 -16.94
N ASP A 4 27.46 -18.14 -15.73
CA ASP A 4 27.43 -19.50 -15.20
C ASP A 4 26.06 -19.75 -14.56
N PHE A 5 25.40 -20.83 -14.99
CA PHE A 5 24.09 -21.24 -14.50
C PHE A 5 24.15 -22.54 -13.68
N ALA A 6 25.35 -22.98 -13.29
CA ALA A 6 25.49 -24.11 -12.39
C ALA A 6 24.81 -23.79 -11.04
N LEU A 7 23.95 -24.70 -10.58
CA LEU A 7 23.33 -24.58 -9.27
C LEU A 7 24.38 -24.92 -8.19
N ASP A 8 24.82 -23.91 -7.45
CA ASP A 8 25.57 -24.14 -6.22
C ASP A 8 24.69 -24.81 -5.16
N ASN A 9 25.32 -25.44 -4.16
CA ASN A 9 24.62 -26.15 -3.10
C ASN A 9 23.84 -25.14 -2.22
N VAL A 10 22.56 -24.94 -2.53
CA VAL A 10 21.67 -24.02 -1.81
C VAL A 10 21.25 -24.68 -0.49
N GLY A 11 21.64 -24.10 0.64
CA GLY A 11 21.22 -24.57 1.97
C GLY A 11 19.70 -24.44 2.17
N PRO A 12 19.11 -25.18 3.13
CA PRO A 12 17.68 -25.09 3.41
C PRO A 12 17.31 -23.68 3.90
N VAL A 13 16.29 -23.10 3.29
CA VAL A 13 15.74 -21.79 3.70
C VAL A 13 14.98 -21.98 5.02
N LYS A 14 15.29 -21.15 6.02
CA LYS A 14 14.52 -21.12 7.28
C LYS A 14 13.06 -20.77 6.99
N ASN A 15 12.14 -21.60 7.46
CA ASN A 15 10.71 -21.47 7.13
C ASN A 15 9.94 -20.70 8.20
N TYR A 16 9.77 -19.39 8.01
CA TYR A 16 9.00 -18.51 8.89
C TYR A 16 8.10 -17.57 8.07
N VAL A 17 7.12 -16.94 8.69
CA VAL A 17 6.17 -16.02 8.04
C VAL A 17 6.81 -14.68 7.71
N GLY A 18 6.43 -14.12 6.56
CA GLY A 18 6.81 -12.78 6.12
C GLY A 18 7.92 -12.77 5.08
N GLY A 19 8.25 -11.57 4.63
CA GLY A 19 9.13 -11.32 3.49
C GLY A 19 10.54 -10.82 3.81
N ILE A 20 11.06 -10.96 5.03
CA ILE A 20 12.41 -10.43 5.36
C ILE A 20 13.29 -11.42 6.10
N ALA A 21 14.60 -11.20 6.06
CA ALA A 21 15.56 -11.96 6.85
C ALA A 21 15.48 -11.58 8.33
N TYR A 22 15.29 -12.58 9.20
CA TYR A 22 15.33 -12.43 10.65
C TYR A 22 16.50 -13.25 11.22
N PRO A 23 17.76 -12.80 11.04
CA PRO A 23 18.92 -13.50 11.60
C PRO A 23 18.82 -13.55 13.13
N ASP A 24 19.38 -14.59 13.72
CA ASP A 24 19.47 -14.74 15.19
C ASP A 24 18.14 -14.80 15.94
N THR A 25 17.04 -15.13 15.26
CA THR A 25 15.72 -15.32 15.86
C THR A 25 15.37 -16.79 16.09
N LYS A 26 14.62 -17.06 17.15
CA LYS A 26 14.01 -18.38 17.39
C LYS A 26 12.73 -18.52 16.56
N ILE A 27 12.64 -19.58 15.76
CA ILE A 27 11.40 -19.95 15.04
C ILE A 27 10.52 -20.75 16.00
N ALA A 28 9.24 -20.40 16.10
CA ALA A 28 8.25 -21.11 16.91
C ALA A 28 6.84 -21.01 16.29
N THR A 29 5.92 -21.86 16.72
CA THR A 29 4.53 -21.86 16.19
C THR A 29 3.81 -20.55 16.54
N TYR A 30 2.70 -20.27 15.86
CA TYR A 30 1.86 -19.12 16.21
C TYR A 30 1.39 -19.20 17.66
N GLU A 31 0.96 -20.38 18.11
CA GLU A 31 0.44 -20.57 19.47
C GLU A 31 1.52 -20.40 20.56
N ASP A 32 2.77 -20.80 20.29
CA ASP A 32 3.88 -20.60 21.22
C ASP A 32 4.28 -19.12 21.36
N ILE A 33 4.14 -18.35 20.27
CA ILE A 33 4.49 -16.93 20.26
C ILE A 33 3.33 -16.07 20.76
N TYR A 34 2.11 -16.47 20.44
CA TYR A 34 0.85 -15.85 20.83
C TYR A 34 -0.02 -16.88 21.56
N PRO A 35 0.21 -17.09 22.87
CA PRO A 35 -0.56 -18.05 23.66
C PRO A 35 -2.07 -17.77 23.61
N PRO A 36 -2.93 -18.80 23.45
CA PRO A 36 -4.37 -18.64 23.39
C PRO A 36 -4.95 -18.05 24.68
N GLY A 37 -5.94 -17.18 24.53
CA GLY A 37 -6.68 -16.58 25.65
C GLY A 37 -7.30 -15.23 25.28
N PRO A 38 -8.04 -14.61 26.21
CA PRO A 38 -8.76 -13.36 25.94
C PRO A 38 -7.86 -12.24 25.39
N GLY A 39 -6.62 -12.14 25.89
CA GLY A 39 -5.66 -11.15 25.40
C GLY A 39 -5.29 -11.33 23.93
N ARG A 40 -5.14 -12.57 23.46
CA ARG A 40 -4.88 -12.86 22.04
C ARG A 40 -6.10 -12.51 21.18
N ASP A 41 -7.30 -12.89 21.60
CA ASP A 41 -8.55 -12.59 20.88
C ASP A 41 -8.75 -11.08 20.72
N ILE A 42 -8.43 -10.30 21.77
CA ILE A 42 -8.46 -8.83 21.73
C ILE A 42 -7.38 -8.29 20.81
N LEU A 43 -6.16 -8.82 20.87
CA LEU A 43 -5.04 -8.39 20.02
C LEU A 43 -5.35 -8.64 18.53
N GLU A 44 -5.88 -9.81 18.18
CA GLU A 44 -6.25 -10.17 16.82
C GLU A 44 -7.28 -9.22 16.21
N ARG A 45 -8.32 -8.84 16.97
CA ARG A 45 -9.38 -7.94 16.49
C ARG A 45 -9.08 -6.45 16.62
N THR A 46 -7.90 -6.05 17.10
CA THR A 46 -7.54 -4.63 17.30
C THR A 46 -6.24 -4.23 16.63
N CYS A 47 -5.23 -5.10 16.67
CA CYS A 47 -3.85 -4.77 16.29
C CYS A 47 -3.44 -5.40 14.96
N HIS A 48 -3.89 -6.62 14.66
CA HIS A 48 -3.45 -7.37 13.48
C HIS A 48 -4.03 -6.87 12.14
N GLY A 49 -4.93 -5.89 12.15
CA GLY A 49 -5.27 -5.13 10.94
C GLY A 49 -4.08 -4.32 10.40
N CYS A 50 -3.28 -3.74 11.30
CA CYS A 50 -2.20 -2.81 10.95
C CYS A 50 -0.80 -3.39 11.15
N HIS A 51 -0.65 -4.30 12.11
CA HIS A 51 0.64 -4.82 12.57
C HIS A 51 0.80 -6.28 12.16
N THR A 52 1.85 -6.58 11.39
CA THR A 52 2.14 -7.96 10.97
C THR A 52 2.38 -8.89 12.16
N ILE A 53 2.23 -10.18 11.93
CA ILE A 53 2.43 -11.22 12.95
C ILE A 53 3.86 -11.27 13.51
N GLN A 54 4.82 -10.63 12.84
CA GLN A 54 6.21 -10.53 13.31
C GLN A 54 6.49 -9.22 14.06
N PHE A 55 5.54 -8.27 14.07
CA PHE A 55 5.74 -6.94 14.63
C PHE A 55 6.08 -6.97 16.12
N PHE A 56 5.34 -7.75 16.90
CA PHE A 56 5.54 -7.89 18.34
C PHE A 56 6.72 -8.81 18.71
N PRO A 57 6.82 -10.05 18.16
CA PRO A 57 7.77 -11.05 18.63
C PRO A 57 9.20 -10.89 18.09
N TYR A 58 9.42 -10.17 16.98
CA TYR A 58 10.80 -9.87 16.54
C TYR A 58 11.57 -9.04 17.58
N ASN A 59 10.83 -8.43 18.49
CA ASN A 59 11.33 -7.77 19.69
C ASN A 59 12.36 -6.65 19.50
N VAL A 60 12.41 -6.02 18.32
CA VAL A 60 13.22 -4.82 18.13
C VAL A 60 12.63 -3.67 18.94
N SER A 61 13.40 -3.22 19.93
CA SER A 61 13.08 -2.05 20.74
C SER A 61 13.00 -0.80 19.86
N ARG A 62 11.82 -0.17 19.83
CA ARG A 62 11.65 1.14 19.21
C ARG A 62 11.68 2.16 20.32
N ALA A 63 12.72 3.00 20.35
CA ALA A 63 12.79 4.09 21.31
C ALA A 63 11.57 5.00 21.11
N TYR A 64 10.82 5.25 22.17
CA TYR A 64 9.76 6.26 22.14
C TYR A 64 10.39 7.63 22.32
N SER A 65 9.87 8.60 21.59
CA SER A 65 10.15 10.00 21.85
C SER A 65 9.78 10.31 23.32
N GLY A 66 10.75 10.80 24.10
CA GLY A 66 10.64 11.04 25.55
C GLY A 66 11.31 10.02 26.49
N GLY A 67 12.14 9.09 25.99
CA GLY A 67 13.07 8.31 26.83
C GLY A 67 12.46 7.22 27.72
N ARG A 68 11.21 6.82 27.44
CA ARG A 68 10.54 5.72 28.17
C ARG A 68 11.17 4.39 27.84
N GLU A 69 11.32 3.55 28.87
CA GLU A 69 11.66 2.14 28.65
C GLU A 69 10.54 1.48 27.82
N PRO A 70 10.88 0.93 26.64
CA PRO A 70 9.88 0.37 25.75
C PRO A 70 9.32 -0.93 26.31
N LYS A 71 8.07 -1.26 25.96
CA LYS A 71 7.43 -2.56 26.23
C LYS A 71 7.25 -2.96 27.71
N THR A 72 7.37 -2.02 28.65
CA THR A 72 6.82 -2.20 30.00
C THR A 72 5.29 -2.13 29.97
N LYS A 73 4.60 -2.59 31.03
CA LYS A 73 3.14 -2.47 31.16
C LYS A 73 2.67 -1.02 30.96
N ASP A 74 3.39 -0.05 31.53
CA ASP A 74 3.07 1.38 31.38
C ASP A 74 3.32 1.90 29.95
N ALA A 75 4.38 1.44 29.28
CA ALA A 75 4.65 1.80 27.90
C ALA A 75 3.60 1.22 26.92
N TRP A 76 3.18 -0.03 27.15
CA TRP A 76 2.09 -0.65 26.40
C TRP A 76 0.77 0.06 26.64
N SER A 77 0.45 0.34 27.90
CA SER A 77 -0.70 1.14 28.34
C SER A 77 -0.80 2.47 27.58
N PHE A 78 0.29 3.24 27.50
CA PHE A 78 0.32 4.49 26.74
C PHE A 78 0.17 4.27 25.23
N THR A 79 0.85 3.25 24.68
CA THR A 79 0.81 2.96 23.23
C THR A 79 -0.59 2.59 22.78
N VAL A 80 -1.26 1.71 23.52
CA VAL A 80 -2.64 1.30 23.29
C VAL A 80 -3.57 2.50 23.38
N ASN A 81 -3.47 3.31 24.45
CA ASN A 81 -4.31 4.50 24.60
C ASN A 81 -4.12 5.51 23.48
N ARG A 82 -2.89 5.75 23.04
CA ARG A 82 -2.60 6.66 21.92
C ARG A 82 -3.28 6.20 20.64
N MET A 83 -3.22 4.91 20.32
CA MET A 83 -3.84 4.36 19.10
C MET A 83 -5.36 4.25 19.22
N HIS A 84 -5.87 4.06 20.44
CA HIS A 84 -7.29 3.89 20.75
C HIS A 84 -8.06 5.22 20.80
N GLN A 85 -7.48 6.24 21.44
CA GLN A 85 -8.15 7.50 21.79
C GLN A 85 -7.67 8.68 20.93
N GLY A 86 -6.50 8.56 20.31
CA GLY A 86 -5.93 9.60 19.46
C GLY A 86 -6.53 9.59 18.06
N PRO A 87 -6.63 10.76 17.40
CA PRO A 87 -6.98 10.81 16.00
C PRO A 87 -5.96 10.07 15.12
N ALA A 88 -6.45 9.46 14.05
CA ALA A 88 -5.62 8.92 12.97
C ALA A 88 -4.48 9.87 12.61
N PHE A 89 -3.23 9.42 12.67
CA PHE A 89 -2.08 10.22 12.19
C PHE A 89 -2.00 11.63 12.80
N GLY A 90 -2.60 11.86 13.98
CA GLY A 90 -2.64 13.16 14.64
C GLY A 90 -3.65 14.17 14.06
N GLN A 91 -4.48 13.78 13.10
CA GLN A 91 -5.36 14.67 12.34
C GLN A 91 -6.72 14.90 13.01
N ILE A 92 -6.99 16.13 13.42
CA ILE A 92 -8.26 16.51 14.08
C ILE A 92 -9.46 16.21 13.18
N GLY A 93 -10.51 15.62 13.75
CA GLY A 93 -11.71 15.23 13.02
C GLY A 93 -11.60 13.90 12.27
N ASN A 94 -10.47 13.19 12.40
CA ASN A 94 -10.36 11.81 11.95
C ASN A 94 -10.69 10.83 13.08
N ALA A 95 -11.31 9.71 12.71
CA ALA A 95 -11.51 8.58 13.61
C ALA A 95 -10.17 7.97 14.08
N SER A 96 -10.23 7.24 15.19
CA SER A 96 -9.11 6.49 15.75
C SER A 96 -8.53 5.43 14.78
N MET A 97 -7.34 4.89 15.07
CA MET A 97 -6.65 3.85 14.27
C MET A 97 -7.48 2.57 14.17
N PHE A 98 -8.22 2.24 15.23
CA PHE A 98 -9.22 1.19 15.23
C PHE A 98 -10.49 1.73 15.90
N ASP A 99 -11.61 1.05 15.73
CA ASP A 99 -12.86 1.50 16.30
C ASP A 99 -12.86 1.30 17.83
N PRO A 100 -13.03 2.38 18.62
CA PRO A 100 -13.01 2.32 20.09
C PRO A 100 -14.03 1.34 20.68
N ALA A 101 -15.12 1.03 19.98
CA ALA A 101 -16.11 0.06 20.42
C ALA A 101 -15.52 -1.36 20.61
N TYR A 102 -14.42 -1.69 19.93
CA TYR A 102 -13.78 -3.02 20.03
C TYR A 102 -12.79 -3.17 21.18
N LEU A 103 -12.51 -2.10 21.93
CA LEU A 103 -11.61 -2.13 23.08
C LEU A 103 -12.20 -1.39 24.29
N PRO A 104 -13.25 -1.94 24.91
CA PRO A 104 -13.77 -1.39 26.16
C PRO A 104 -12.71 -1.43 27.28
N PRO A 105 -12.86 -0.65 28.37
CA PRO A 105 -11.83 -0.52 29.41
C PRO A 105 -11.32 -1.85 29.99
N VAL A 106 -12.19 -2.84 30.18
CA VAL A 106 -11.81 -4.18 30.67
C VAL A 106 -10.89 -4.88 29.67
N ASP A 107 -11.28 -4.93 28.40
CA ASP A 107 -10.51 -5.58 27.34
C ASP A 107 -9.19 -4.84 27.08
N ARG A 108 -9.20 -3.52 27.23
CA ARG A 108 -8.00 -2.70 27.18
C ARG A 108 -6.97 -3.15 28.21
N ASP A 109 -7.38 -3.37 29.45
CA ASP A 109 -6.46 -3.78 30.51
C ASP A 109 -5.95 -5.21 30.30
N ILE A 110 -6.83 -6.12 29.86
CA ILE A 110 -6.45 -7.49 29.48
C ILE A 110 -5.41 -7.48 28.33
N LEU A 111 -5.60 -6.65 27.30
CA LEU A 111 -4.66 -6.52 26.19
C LEU A 111 -3.30 -6.01 26.66
N VAL A 112 -3.29 -4.99 27.52
CA VAL A 112 -2.04 -4.41 28.04
C VAL A 112 -1.27 -5.42 28.88
N ASP A 113 -1.96 -6.20 29.73
CA ASP A 113 -1.36 -7.28 30.51
C ASP A 113 -0.78 -8.35 29.60
N TYR A 114 -1.54 -8.80 28.60
CA TYR A 114 -1.10 -9.77 27.62
C TYR A 114 0.15 -9.32 26.86
N LEU A 115 0.19 -8.06 26.41
CA LEU A 115 1.35 -7.50 25.70
C LEU A 115 2.60 -7.44 26.58
N ALA A 116 2.45 -7.05 27.85
CA ALA A 116 3.55 -6.94 28.80
C ALA A 116 4.11 -8.33 29.19
N GLU A 117 3.24 -9.31 29.36
CA GLU A 117 3.62 -10.69 29.71
C GLU A 117 4.32 -11.41 28.53
N ASN A 118 3.79 -11.26 27.31
CA ASN A 118 4.24 -12.06 26.17
C ASN A 118 5.33 -11.38 25.33
N PHE A 119 5.47 -10.06 25.41
CA PHE A 119 6.44 -9.27 24.64
C PHE A 119 7.22 -8.26 25.50
N PRO A 120 7.90 -8.69 26.59
CA PRO A 120 8.72 -7.80 27.40
C PRO A 120 9.98 -7.36 26.64
N SER A 121 10.59 -6.26 27.09
CA SER A 121 11.77 -5.64 26.46
C SER A 121 12.99 -6.54 26.38
N ASP A 122 13.12 -7.51 27.30
CA ASP A 122 14.25 -8.43 27.44
C ASP A 122 14.03 -9.80 26.76
N ALA A 123 12.84 -10.07 26.21
CA ALA A 123 12.58 -11.31 25.49
C ALA A 123 13.54 -11.50 24.30
N LEU A 124 13.99 -12.73 24.06
CA LEU A 124 14.74 -13.02 22.84
C LEU A 124 13.85 -12.83 21.60
N PRO A 125 14.38 -12.28 20.49
CA PRO A 125 13.69 -12.21 19.21
C PRO A 125 13.16 -13.57 18.74
N ARG A 126 11.87 -13.61 18.39
CA ARG A 126 11.17 -14.79 17.88
C ARG A 126 10.46 -14.46 16.58
N VAL A 127 10.27 -15.46 15.74
CA VAL A 127 9.47 -15.36 14.51
C VAL A 127 8.52 -16.53 14.36
N VAL A 128 7.31 -16.24 13.89
CA VAL A 128 6.29 -17.26 13.64
C VAL A 128 6.72 -18.16 12.48
N ALA A 129 6.70 -19.47 12.71
CA ALA A 129 6.95 -20.50 11.71
C ALA A 129 5.92 -20.43 10.59
N LEU A 130 6.36 -20.62 9.34
CA LEU A 130 5.45 -20.90 8.24
C LEU A 130 5.27 -22.41 8.22
N GLU A 131 4.13 -22.89 8.73
CA GLU A 131 3.91 -24.33 8.96
C GLU A 131 3.62 -25.11 7.67
N SER A 132 3.09 -24.42 6.66
CA SER A 132 2.80 -24.99 5.35
C SER A 132 3.02 -23.98 4.24
N GLU A 133 3.62 -24.42 3.14
CA GLU A 133 3.67 -23.68 1.88
C GLU A 133 2.46 -24.06 0.99
N PRO A 134 2.01 -23.17 0.10
CA PRO A 134 0.98 -23.49 -0.87
C PRO A 134 1.43 -24.60 -1.81
N VAL A 135 0.46 -25.35 -2.34
CA VAL A 135 0.73 -26.36 -3.38
C VAL A 135 1.14 -25.65 -4.67
N LEU A 136 2.29 -26.03 -5.23
CA LEU A 136 2.83 -25.42 -6.44
C LEU A 136 2.43 -26.19 -7.71
N ASN A 137 2.07 -25.46 -8.76
CA ASN A 137 1.86 -26.01 -10.09
C ASN A 137 3.20 -26.06 -10.84
N LEU A 138 3.84 -27.24 -10.86
CA LEU A 138 5.16 -27.42 -11.47
C LEU A 138 5.17 -27.18 -12.98
N ASP A 139 4.06 -27.40 -13.69
CA ASP A 139 4.00 -27.16 -15.13
C ASP A 139 3.95 -25.67 -15.46
N ALA A 140 3.23 -24.89 -14.65
CA ALA A 140 3.28 -23.43 -14.73
C ALA A 140 4.68 -22.90 -14.39
N LEU A 141 5.30 -23.41 -13.32
CA LEU A 141 6.63 -22.96 -12.89
C LEU A 141 7.74 -23.28 -13.91
N ARG A 142 7.64 -24.40 -14.65
CA ARG A 142 8.59 -24.73 -15.73
C ARG A 142 8.58 -23.72 -16.88
N LYS A 143 7.46 -23.03 -17.06
CA LYS A 143 7.27 -22.01 -18.10
C LYS A 143 7.53 -20.60 -17.60
N ALA A 144 7.36 -20.36 -16.30
CA ALA A 144 7.55 -19.04 -15.71
C ALA A 144 9.00 -18.56 -15.82
N MET A 145 9.18 -17.25 -16.04
CA MET A 145 10.45 -16.58 -15.93
C MET A 145 10.27 -15.23 -15.24
N PHE A 146 11.12 -14.98 -14.25
CA PHE A 146 11.26 -13.66 -13.64
C PHE A 146 12.45 -12.93 -14.27
N VAL A 147 12.26 -11.66 -14.61
CA VAL A 147 13.35 -10.75 -14.97
C VAL A 147 13.33 -9.61 -13.98
N GLU A 148 14.48 -9.35 -13.36
CA GLU A 148 14.65 -8.30 -12.38
C GLU A 148 15.61 -7.23 -12.89
N TYR A 149 15.10 -5.99 -12.96
CA TYR A 149 15.85 -4.80 -13.33
C TYR A 149 16.28 -4.08 -12.05
N VAL A 150 17.53 -4.33 -11.67
CA VAL A 150 18.13 -3.78 -10.45
C VAL A 150 18.74 -2.41 -10.73
N TYR A 151 18.28 -1.38 -10.00
CA TYR A 151 18.97 -0.10 -9.91
C TYR A 151 19.70 -0.03 -8.57
N ARG A 152 21.04 -0.07 -8.62
CA ARG A 152 21.86 0.05 -7.40
C ARG A 152 21.96 1.50 -6.99
N GLU A 153 21.26 1.84 -5.90
CA GLU A 153 21.41 3.16 -5.27
C GLU A 153 22.86 3.44 -4.88
N SER A 154 23.28 4.71 -4.96
CA SER A 154 24.55 5.10 -4.36
C SER A 154 24.49 4.93 -2.85
N THR A 155 25.62 4.59 -2.23
CA THR A 155 25.73 4.36 -0.79
C THR A 155 25.22 5.51 0.09
N GLU A 156 25.14 6.72 -0.49
CA GLU A 156 24.55 7.93 0.09
C GLU A 156 23.07 7.79 0.48
N PHE A 157 22.30 6.91 -0.19
CA PHE A 157 20.84 6.78 0.04
C PHE A 157 20.44 5.49 0.78
N LEU A 158 21.39 4.61 1.13
CA LEU A 158 21.17 3.31 1.80
C LEU A 158 20.61 3.42 3.24
N VAL A 159 20.21 4.61 3.69
CA VAL A 159 20.11 4.95 5.12
C VAL A 159 18.75 4.59 5.74
N ALA A 160 17.74 4.17 4.98
CA ALA A 160 16.43 3.82 5.54
C ALA A 160 15.78 2.56 4.91
N PRO A 161 15.16 1.68 5.72
CA PRO A 161 14.44 0.49 5.23
C PRO A 161 13.20 0.79 4.39
N TRP A 162 12.87 2.07 4.15
CA TRP A 162 11.69 2.52 3.42
C TRP A 162 12.00 3.04 2.02
N SER A 163 13.28 3.02 1.61
CA SER A 163 13.78 3.67 0.37
C SER A 163 13.32 3.01 -0.93
N ALA A 164 12.86 1.76 -0.88
CA ALA A 164 12.47 0.97 -2.04
C ALA A 164 11.21 1.50 -2.75
N PRO A 165 11.07 1.28 -4.06
CA PRO A 165 9.90 1.69 -4.80
C PRO A 165 8.68 0.85 -4.42
N HIS A 166 7.51 1.49 -4.39
CA HIS A 166 6.23 0.88 -4.00
C HIS A 166 5.34 0.46 -5.18
N GLN A 167 5.70 0.90 -6.38
CA GLN A 167 4.91 0.73 -7.60
C GLN A 167 5.82 0.94 -8.82
N VAL A 168 5.49 0.25 -9.90
CA VAL A 168 5.94 0.54 -11.26
C VAL A 168 4.85 1.32 -12.02
N ASP A 169 5.23 2.10 -13.01
CA ASP A 169 4.31 2.57 -14.04
C ASP A 169 5.00 2.64 -15.40
N PHE A 170 4.25 2.74 -16.49
CA PHE A 170 4.81 2.64 -17.84
C PHE A 170 4.67 3.94 -18.61
N ASP A 171 5.60 4.25 -19.51
CA ASP A 171 5.38 5.30 -20.51
C ASP A 171 4.87 4.74 -21.85
N SER A 172 4.50 5.63 -22.76
CA SER A 172 3.97 5.27 -24.08
C SER A 172 5.00 4.63 -25.03
N TRP A 173 6.29 4.66 -24.68
CA TRP A 173 7.36 3.96 -25.39
C TRP A 173 7.66 2.58 -24.81
N GLY A 174 7.03 2.25 -23.68
CA GLY A 174 7.16 0.99 -22.98
C GLY A 174 8.38 0.91 -22.07
N ASN A 175 8.86 2.05 -21.59
CA ASN A 175 9.82 2.09 -20.48
C ASN A 175 9.08 2.02 -19.14
N VAL A 176 9.78 1.51 -18.13
CA VAL A 176 9.26 1.33 -16.77
C VAL A 176 9.81 2.42 -15.87
N TRP A 177 8.95 2.97 -15.02
CA TRP A 177 9.25 4.07 -14.12
C TRP A 177 9.06 3.66 -12.67
N LEU A 178 10.01 4.05 -11.82
CA LEU A 178 10.06 3.76 -10.39
C LEU A 178 10.23 5.05 -9.59
N ALA A 179 9.49 5.19 -8.50
CA ALA A 179 9.72 6.23 -7.49
C ALA A 179 10.34 5.60 -6.24
N TYR A 180 11.60 5.92 -5.97
CA TYR A 180 12.28 5.55 -4.73
C TYR A 180 12.03 6.62 -3.67
N THR A 181 11.74 6.21 -2.43
CA THR A 181 11.22 7.15 -1.41
C THR A 181 12.22 8.18 -0.91
N SER A 182 13.52 7.87 -0.97
CA SER A 182 14.57 8.76 -0.47
C SER A 182 15.56 9.26 -1.52
N CYS A 183 15.75 8.56 -2.65
CA CYS A 183 16.78 8.94 -3.62
C CYS A 183 16.23 9.75 -4.81
N CYS A 184 15.29 9.16 -5.54
CA CYS A 184 15.22 9.41 -6.98
C CYS A 184 14.00 8.82 -7.67
N ILE A 185 13.76 9.31 -8.89
CA ILE A 185 12.93 8.63 -9.89
C ILE A 185 13.87 7.91 -10.84
N VAL A 186 13.53 6.69 -11.25
CA VAL A 186 14.34 5.90 -12.19
C VAL A 186 13.46 5.46 -13.35
N SER A 187 13.91 5.70 -14.58
CA SER A 187 13.35 5.08 -15.77
C SER A 187 14.26 3.96 -16.27
N ILE A 188 13.64 2.90 -16.79
CA ILE A 188 14.29 1.69 -17.26
C ILE A 188 13.74 1.35 -18.63
N ASP A 189 14.61 1.20 -19.62
CA ASP A 189 14.25 0.56 -20.89
C ASP A 189 14.39 -0.96 -20.71
N PRO A 190 13.28 -1.72 -20.59
CA PRO A 190 13.37 -3.15 -20.32
C PRO A 190 13.92 -3.97 -21.50
N ARG A 191 13.97 -3.39 -22.71
CA ARG A 191 14.50 -4.03 -23.92
C ARG A 191 16.02 -4.07 -23.92
N THR A 192 16.67 -3.07 -23.31
CA THR A 192 18.13 -2.90 -23.30
C THR A 192 18.73 -3.02 -21.90
N GLY A 193 17.92 -2.83 -20.85
CA GLY A 193 18.38 -2.68 -19.47
C GLY A 193 19.00 -1.31 -19.18
N GLU A 194 18.95 -0.36 -20.12
CA GLU A 194 19.43 1.01 -19.90
C GLU A 194 18.56 1.72 -18.85
N GLN A 195 19.20 2.44 -17.93
CA GLN A 195 18.53 3.10 -16.82
C GLN A 195 18.94 4.57 -16.74
N LYS A 196 17.99 5.44 -16.43
CA LYS A 196 18.24 6.86 -16.15
C LYS A 196 17.66 7.23 -14.79
N ALA A 197 18.51 7.75 -13.92
CA ALA A 197 18.12 8.17 -12.58
C ALA A 197 18.08 9.70 -12.45
N TYR A 198 16.97 10.19 -11.91
CA TYR A 198 16.72 11.57 -11.55
C TYR A 198 17.00 11.72 -10.04
N LYS A 199 18.27 11.99 -9.69
CA LYS A 199 18.72 12.10 -8.28
C LYS A 199 18.16 13.35 -7.60
N GLY A 200 17.85 13.24 -6.31
CA GLY A 200 17.24 14.34 -5.54
C GLY A 200 15.75 14.51 -5.80
N HIS A 201 15.17 13.71 -6.69
CA HIS A 201 13.75 13.73 -7.03
C HIS A 201 12.95 12.63 -6.34
N GLY A 202 13.46 12.08 -5.22
CA GLY A 202 12.79 11.01 -4.46
C GLY A 202 11.28 11.23 -4.27
N GLY A 203 10.53 10.16 -4.15
CA GLY A 203 9.08 10.20 -4.24
C GLY A 203 8.45 9.08 -3.42
N GLY A 204 7.35 9.38 -2.73
CA GLY A 204 6.70 8.50 -1.75
C GLY A 204 6.13 7.19 -2.32
N HIS A 205 4.85 6.91 -2.05
CA HIS A 205 4.30 5.56 -2.31
C HIS A 205 3.82 5.32 -3.75
N GLY A 206 3.51 6.38 -4.50
CA GLY A 206 2.87 6.26 -5.81
C GLY A 206 3.63 7.01 -6.90
N ILE A 207 3.48 6.50 -8.12
CA ILE A 207 3.94 7.07 -9.38
C ILE A 207 2.88 6.82 -10.46
N ALA A 208 2.70 7.81 -11.35
CA ALA A 208 1.86 7.76 -12.53
C ALA A 208 2.55 8.52 -13.67
N VAL A 209 2.68 7.92 -14.85
CA VAL A 209 3.28 8.53 -16.03
C VAL A 209 2.16 8.95 -16.98
N ASP A 210 2.18 10.22 -17.37
CA ASP A 210 1.23 10.75 -18.32
C ASP A 210 1.48 10.16 -19.71
N GLN A 211 0.55 9.35 -20.20
CA GLN A 211 0.66 8.70 -21.51
C GLN A 211 0.65 9.68 -22.69
N ILE A 212 0.30 10.95 -22.44
CA ILE A 212 0.15 11.97 -23.47
C ILE A 212 1.46 12.74 -23.71
N ASP A 213 2.11 13.21 -22.64
CA ASP A 213 3.31 14.04 -22.73
C ASP A 213 4.56 13.41 -22.08
N GLY A 214 4.42 12.26 -21.44
CA GLY A 214 5.50 11.52 -20.79
C GLY A 214 5.96 12.15 -19.46
N SER A 215 5.27 13.16 -18.95
CA SER A 215 5.59 13.74 -17.64
C SER A 215 5.23 12.78 -16.50
N VAL A 216 5.95 12.91 -15.39
CA VAL A 216 5.89 11.94 -14.29
C VAL A 216 5.28 12.58 -13.06
N TRP A 217 4.19 12.01 -12.57
CA TRP A 217 3.49 12.41 -11.36
C TRP A 217 3.77 11.43 -10.24
N TYR A 218 4.12 11.91 -9.05
CA TYR A 218 4.50 11.02 -7.97
C TYR A 218 4.26 11.62 -6.60
N SER A 219 4.15 10.76 -5.59
CA SER A 219 3.95 11.15 -4.21
C SER A 219 5.08 12.06 -3.73
N GLY A 220 4.74 13.18 -3.09
CA GLY A 220 5.68 13.96 -2.29
C GLY A 220 5.38 13.81 -0.80
N ARG A 221 6.36 14.11 0.06
CA ARG A 221 6.10 14.53 1.44
C ARG A 221 7.07 15.68 1.73
N PRO A 222 6.60 16.84 2.24
CA PRO A 222 5.24 17.13 2.70
C PRO A 222 4.23 17.47 1.58
N ASP A 223 4.66 17.48 0.31
CA ASP A 223 3.80 17.84 -0.82
C ASP A 223 2.63 16.85 -1.01
N VAL A 224 1.47 17.33 -1.44
CA VAL A 224 0.35 16.50 -1.91
C VAL A 224 0.80 15.61 -3.06
N VAL A 225 1.40 16.20 -4.11
CA VAL A 225 1.89 15.50 -5.30
C VAL A 225 2.98 16.33 -5.98
N ARG A 226 3.87 15.68 -6.72
CA ARG A 226 4.94 16.27 -7.53
C ARG A 226 4.72 15.95 -8.99
N HIS A 227 5.07 16.88 -9.88
CA HIS A 227 4.98 16.75 -11.33
C HIS A 227 6.34 17.08 -11.95
N MET A 228 6.98 16.09 -12.57
CA MET A 228 8.32 16.19 -13.15
C MET A 228 8.29 16.13 -14.68
N ASP A 229 9.06 16.99 -15.33
CA ASP A 229 9.37 16.85 -16.75
C ASP A 229 10.69 16.07 -16.90
N PRO A 230 10.67 14.82 -17.40
CA PRO A 230 11.87 14.01 -17.51
C PRO A 230 12.90 14.52 -18.53
N ARG A 231 12.54 15.48 -19.39
CA ARG A 231 13.46 16.08 -20.37
C ARG A 231 14.34 17.14 -19.73
N THR A 232 13.78 17.91 -18.80
CA THR A 232 14.48 19.03 -18.12
C THR A 232 14.94 18.66 -16.71
N GLY A 233 14.30 17.68 -16.07
CA GLY A 233 14.48 17.38 -14.65
C GLY A 233 13.83 18.39 -13.70
N LEU A 234 13.07 19.37 -14.21
CA LEU A 234 12.33 20.29 -13.36
C LEU A 234 11.14 19.59 -12.70
N VAL A 235 10.75 20.07 -11.52
CA VAL A 235 9.63 19.54 -10.73
C VAL A 235 8.76 20.67 -10.20
N ASP A 236 7.46 20.58 -10.44
CA ASP A 236 6.43 21.36 -9.78
C ASP A 236 5.91 20.59 -8.56
N TYR A 237 5.61 21.31 -7.49
CA TYR A 237 5.24 20.76 -6.20
C TYR A 237 3.90 21.33 -5.79
N TRP A 238 2.95 20.47 -5.40
CA TRP A 238 1.68 20.90 -4.84
C TRP A 238 1.65 20.67 -3.35
N ASN A 239 1.42 21.70 -2.55
CA ASN A 239 1.23 21.58 -1.10
C ASN A 239 -0.11 22.20 -0.65
N LEU A 240 -0.50 21.96 0.60
CA LEU A 240 -1.71 22.55 1.22
C LEU A 240 -1.34 23.61 2.27
N GLY A 241 -0.27 24.37 2.02
CA GLY A 241 0.27 25.32 2.99
C GLY A 241 0.73 24.61 4.27
N ASP A 242 0.13 24.97 5.40
CA ASP A 242 0.48 24.43 6.72
C ASP A 242 -0.02 22.99 6.98
N GLN A 243 -0.89 22.46 6.10
CA GLN A 243 -1.41 21.09 6.19
C GLN A 243 -0.41 20.10 5.57
N LYS A 244 0.57 19.64 6.36
CA LYS A 244 1.69 18.81 5.89
C LYS A 244 1.37 17.31 5.79
N GLU A 245 0.19 16.88 6.25
CA GLU A 245 -0.13 15.47 6.48
C GLU A 245 -0.95 14.80 5.36
N LEU A 246 -1.20 15.54 4.27
CA LEU A 246 -2.07 15.14 3.16
C LEU A 246 -1.33 14.57 1.94
N GLY A 247 -0.03 14.29 2.04
CA GLY A 247 0.74 13.68 0.95
C GLY A 247 0.07 12.44 0.35
N SER A 248 -0.03 12.39 -0.99
CA SER A 248 -0.72 11.31 -1.69
C SER A 248 0.00 9.96 -1.56
N ILE A 249 -0.78 8.87 -1.56
CA ILE A 249 -0.26 7.49 -1.47
C ILE A 249 -0.33 6.76 -2.82
N THR A 250 -1.40 6.96 -3.56
CA THR A 250 -1.62 6.39 -4.88
C THR A 250 -2.09 7.51 -5.80
N GLN A 251 -1.61 7.51 -7.04
CA GLN A 251 -2.11 8.37 -8.11
C GLN A 251 -2.51 7.52 -9.30
N ILE A 252 -3.55 7.93 -10.00
CA ILE A 252 -4.04 7.25 -11.20
C ILE A 252 -4.78 8.26 -12.08
N PHE A 253 -4.51 8.24 -13.37
CA PHE A 253 -5.25 9.06 -14.32
C PHE A 253 -6.60 8.45 -14.65
N ASP A 254 -7.59 9.29 -14.95
CA ASP A 254 -8.84 8.86 -15.57
C ASP A 254 -8.80 9.01 -17.11
N SER A 255 -9.87 8.58 -17.78
CA SER A 255 -9.95 8.67 -19.25
C SER A 255 -10.10 10.11 -19.77
N LYS A 256 -10.41 11.06 -18.87
CA LYS A 256 -10.58 12.49 -19.15
C LYS A 256 -9.28 13.27 -18.97
N GLY A 257 -8.19 12.61 -18.60
CA GLY A 257 -6.86 13.22 -18.43
C GLY A 257 -6.59 13.79 -17.04
N ASP A 258 -7.54 13.71 -16.12
CA ASP A 258 -7.37 14.20 -14.75
C ASP A 258 -6.63 13.17 -13.90
N LEU A 259 -5.90 13.63 -12.88
CA LEU A 259 -5.15 12.77 -11.96
C LEU A 259 -5.86 12.69 -10.61
N TRP A 260 -6.23 11.47 -10.23
CA TRP A 260 -6.82 11.17 -8.92
C TRP A 260 -5.76 10.79 -7.91
N LEU A 261 -5.95 11.21 -6.66
CA LEU A 261 -4.99 11.09 -5.56
C LEU A 261 -5.68 10.50 -4.33
N SER A 262 -5.07 9.51 -3.68
CA SER A 262 -5.53 9.04 -2.37
C SER A 262 -4.80 9.76 -1.24
N LEU A 263 -5.52 10.40 -0.32
CA LEU A 263 -4.98 11.21 0.77
C LEU A 263 -5.14 10.48 2.12
N LEU A 264 -4.34 9.44 2.34
CA LEU A 264 -4.45 8.53 3.49
C LEU A 264 -4.49 9.25 4.85
N GLY A 265 -3.58 10.22 5.03
CA GLY A 265 -3.42 10.95 6.30
C GLY A 265 -4.64 11.79 6.65
N GLY A 266 -5.21 12.50 5.68
CA GLY A 266 -6.41 13.33 5.89
C GLY A 266 -7.74 12.68 5.53
N GLY A 267 -7.74 11.38 5.20
CA GLY A 267 -8.97 10.62 4.95
C GLY A 267 -9.76 11.12 3.75
N GLY A 268 -9.06 11.46 2.66
CA GLY A 268 -9.67 12.12 1.50
C GLY A 268 -9.24 11.58 0.14
N LEU A 269 -9.90 12.08 -0.90
CA LEU A 269 -9.53 11.94 -2.30
C LEU A 269 -9.20 13.31 -2.87
N GLY A 270 -8.10 13.42 -3.62
CA GLY A 270 -7.74 14.61 -4.39
C GLY A 270 -7.91 14.38 -5.88
N LYS A 271 -8.13 15.47 -6.62
CA LYS A 271 -8.12 15.49 -8.09
C LYS A 271 -7.28 16.68 -8.54
N TRP A 272 -6.24 16.43 -9.33
CA TRP A 272 -5.66 17.46 -10.18
C TRP A 272 -6.47 17.53 -11.47
N ASP A 273 -7.06 18.70 -11.71
CA ASP A 273 -7.76 19.03 -12.93
C ASP A 273 -6.75 19.49 -13.97
N ARG A 274 -6.62 18.73 -15.06
CA ARG A 274 -5.64 19.01 -16.11
C ARG A 274 -5.89 20.35 -16.79
N SER A 275 -7.16 20.72 -16.96
CA SER A 275 -7.55 21.87 -17.75
C SER A 275 -7.26 23.20 -17.05
N SER A 276 -7.49 23.25 -15.73
CA SER A 276 -7.21 24.43 -14.92
C SER A 276 -5.85 24.39 -14.23
N ASP A 277 -5.15 23.25 -14.27
CA ASP A 277 -3.91 23.02 -13.54
C ASP A 277 -4.07 23.32 -12.04
N THR A 278 -5.11 22.73 -11.44
CA THR A 278 -5.47 22.94 -10.02
C THR A 278 -5.82 21.65 -9.30
N ILE A 279 -5.48 21.57 -8.01
CA ILE A 279 -5.91 20.47 -7.14
C ILE A 279 -7.09 20.88 -6.28
N VAL A 280 -8.15 20.07 -6.35
CA VAL A 280 -9.30 20.06 -5.44
C VAL A 280 -9.35 18.74 -4.68
N TRP A 281 -10.07 18.69 -3.56
CA TRP A 281 -10.17 17.47 -2.77
C TRP A 281 -11.46 17.37 -1.96
N TRP A 282 -11.78 16.14 -1.54
CA TRP A 282 -12.95 15.78 -0.75
C TRP A 282 -12.52 14.94 0.45
N LYS A 283 -13.20 15.12 1.59
CA LYS A 283 -13.12 14.16 2.69
C LYS A 283 -14.09 13.01 2.44
N VAL A 284 -13.66 11.79 2.70
CA VAL A 284 -14.53 10.62 2.55
C VAL A 284 -15.42 10.49 3.79
N PRO A 285 -16.76 10.62 3.68
CA PRO A 285 -17.68 10.58 4.83
C PRO A 285 -17.96 9.13 5.27
N VAL A 286 -16.91 8.35 5.47
CA VAL A 286 -16.96 6.94 5.87
C VAL A 286 -15.97 6.74 7.01
N LEU A 287 -16.47 6.23 8.14
CA LEU A 287 -15.63 6.03 9.32
C LEU A 287 -14.45 5.13 8.99
N ARG A 288 -13.25 5.60 9.30
CA ARG A 288 -11.99 4.86 9.12
C ARG A 288 -11.73 4.42 7.67
N SER A 289 -12.36 5.06 6.66
CA SER A 289 -12.10 4.74 5.24
C SER A 289 -10.61 4.86 4.93
N ARG A 290 -10.03 6.06 5.09
CA ARG A 290 -8.60 6.31 4.86
C ARG A 290 -8.13 5.73 3.51
N PRO A 291 -8.51 6.38 2.40
CA PRO A 291 -8.18 5.91 1.06
C PRO A 291 -6.69 5.57 0.92
N TYR A 292 -6.37 4.31 0.63
CA TYR A 292 -4.99 3.84 0.43
C TYR A 292 -4.68 3.64 -1.05
N GLY A 293 -5.22 2.57 -1.63
CA GLY A 293 -5.19 2.30 -3.05
C GLY A 293 -6.42 2.89 -3.70
N ILE A 294 -6.25 3.50 -4.87
CA ILE A 294 -7.37 3.92 -5.71
C ILE A 294 -7.27 3.31 -7.10
N ILE A 295 -8.43 3.05 -7.70
CA ILE A 295 -8.59 2.71 -9.11
C ILE A 295 -9.67 3.59 -9.73
N VAL A 296 -9.64 3.72 -11.05
CA VAL A 296 -10.70 4.33 -11.85
C VAL A 296 -11.37 3.20 -12.63
N ASP A 297 -12.69 3.07 -12.51
CA ASP A 297 -13.43 2.06 -13.27
C ASP A 297 -13.70 2.49 -14.72
N HIS A 298 -14.27 1.59 -15.52
CA HIS A 298 -14.58 1.81 -16.94
C HIS A 298 -15.61 2.93 -17.20
N LYS A 299 -16.13 3.59 -16.16
CA LYS A 299 -17.09 4.70 -16.22
C LYS A 299 -16.55 5.96 -15.53
N ASP A 300 -15.22 6.05 -15.36
CA ASP A 300 -14.53 7.12 -14.64
C ASP A 300 -15.04 7.35 -13.20
N LYS A 301 -15.57 6.31 -12.53
CA LYS A 301 -15.84 6.39 -11.09
C LYS A 301 -14.61 5.96 -10.32
N VAL A 302 -14.33 6.66 -9.22
CA VAL A 302 -13.12 6.47 -8.43
C VAL A 302 -13.44 5.51 -7.28
N TRP A 303 -12.63 4.49 -7.09
CA TRP A 303 -12.81 3.52 -6.01
C TRP A 303 -11.61 3.54 -5.09
N SER A 304 -11.84 3.59 -3.77
CA SER A 304 -10.79 3.52 -2.76
C SER A 304 -10.85 2.25 -1.92
N ALA A 305 -9.69 1.64 -1.68
CA ALA A 305 -9.51 0.66 -0.62
C ALA A 305 -9.56 1.38 0.73
N ASP A 306 -10.47 0.94 1.61
CA ASP A 306 -10.63 1.53 2.93
C ASP A 306 -9.70 0.83 3.93
N PHE A 307 -8.53 1.44 4.17
CA PHE A 307 -7.40 0.83 4.88
C PHE A 307 -7.75 0.29 6.28
N HIS A 308 -8.72 0.88 6.98
CA HIS A 308 -9.09 0.48 8.34
C HIS A 308 -10.57 0.15 8.52
N ASN A 309 -11.29 -0.15 7.43
CA ASN A 309 -12.73 -0.41 7.53
C ASN A 309 -13.21 -1.67 6.78
N GLY A 310 -12.30 -2.57 6.38
CA GLY A 310 -12.66 -3.86 5.77
C GLY A 310 -13.53 -3.75 4.52
N GLY A 311 -13.45 -2.63 3.80
CA GLY A 311 -14.37 -2.33 2.69
C GLY A 311 -13.74 -1.47 1.61
N VAL A 312 -14.60 -1.02 0.70
CA VAL A 312 -14.24 -0.12 -0.39
C VAL A 312 -15.26 0.99 -0.52
N THR A 313 -14.83 2.16 -0.97
CA THR A 313 -15.72 3.30 -1.19
C THR A 313 -15.63 3.76 -2.63
N ARG A 314 -16.78 3.86 -3.30
CA ARG A 314 -16.92 4.49 -4.62
C ARG A 314 -17.20 5.98 -4.46
N PHE A 315 -16.55 6.79 -5.26
CA PHE A 315 -16.82 8.22 -5.45
C PHE A 315 -17.23 8.47 -6.90
N ASP A 316 -18.36 9.15 -7.09
CA ASP A 316 -18.80 9.62 -8.39
C ASP A 316 -18.41 11.10 -8.57
N PRO A 317 -17.45 11.43 -9.46
CA PRO A 317 -17.00 12.80 -9.64
C PRO A 317 -18.04 13.72 -10.30
N GLU A 318 -19.07 13.17 -10.96
CA GLU A 318 -20.11 13.95 -11.63
C GLU A 318 -21.20 14.41 -10.65
N THR A 319 -21.47 13.60 -9.62
CA THR A 319 -22.51 13.89 -8.61
C THR A 319 -21.92 14.31 -7.25
N GLY A 320 -20.65 13.99 -6.99
CA GLY A 320 -20.00 14.16 -5.69
C GLY A 320 -20.41 13.11 -4.66
N GLU A 321 -21.08 12.02 -5.06
CA GLU A 321 -21.62 11.01 -4.15
C GLU A 321 -20.56 9.98 -3.72
N PHE A 322 -20.59 9.62 -2.44
CA PHE A 322 -19.80 8.52 -1.87
C PHE A 322 -20.71 7.34 -1.51
N VAL A 323 -20.34 6.13 -1.94
CA VAL A 323 -21.03 4.88 -1.60
C VAL A 323 -20.04 3.87 -1.05
N HIS A 324 -20.24 3.45 0.20
CA HIS A 324 -19.40 2.45 0.86
C HIS A 324 -19.96 1.03 0.70
N PHE A 325 -19.06 0.07 0.49
CA PHE A 325 -19.35 -1.36 0.41
C PHE A 325 -18.47 -2.11 1.41
N ALA A 326 -19.10 -2.72 2.41
CA ALA A 326 -18.42 -3.61 3.34
C ALA A 326 -18.08 -4.93 2.65
N LEU A 327 -16.79 -5.29 2.58
CA LEU A 327 -16.35 -6.56 2.03
C LEU A 327 -16.19 -7.61 3.12
N VAL A 328 -15.58 -7.22 4.25
CA VAL A 328 -15.38 -8.07 5.42
C VAL A 328 -16.41 -7.72 6.48
N LYS A 329 -17.42 -8.57 6.64
CA LYS A 329 -18.58 -8.27 7.52
C LYS A 329 -18.33 -8.62 8.99
N ASP A 330 -17.41 -9.52 9.26
CA ASP A 330 -17.17 -10.12 10.58
C ASP A 330 -15.81 -9.74 11.18
N ASP A 331 -15.08 -8.81 10.56
CA ASP A 331 -13.83 -8.27 11.08
C ASP A 331 -13.67 -6.80 10.71
N ALA A 332 -14.00 -5.93 11.66
CA ALA A 332 -13.90 -4.49 11.51
C ALA A 332 -12.47 -3.95 11.53
N THR A 333 -11.46 -4.79 11.80
CA THR A 333 -10.05 -4.40 11.70
C THR A 333 -9.38 -4.90 10.44
N SER A 334 -10.13 -5.57 9.56
CA SER A 334 -9.61 -5.97 8.27
C SER A 334 -9.11 -4.76 7.49
N SER A 335 -7.87 -4.87 7.02
CA SER A 335 -7.23 -3.86 6.19
C SER A 335 -7.21 -4.31 4.74
N ILE A 336 -7.68 -3.43 3.86
CA ILE A 336 -7.58 -3.60 2.40
C ILE A 336 -6.66 -2.49 1.89
N ARG A 337 -5.69 -2.85 1.03
CA ARG A 337 -4.69 -1.88 0.55
C ARG A 337 -4.93 -1.46 -0.89
N ARG A 338 -5.11 -2.39 -1.82
CA ARG A 338 -5.24 -2.09 -3.25
C ARG A 338 -6.38 -2.91 -3.86
N LEU A 339 -6.95 -2.38 -4.94
CA LEU A 339 -8.12 -2.89 -5.64
C LEU A 339 -7.80 -3.11 -7.12
N GLY A 340 -8.68 -3.83 -7.79
CA GLY A 340 -8.69 -4.01 -9.24
C GLY A 340 -10.11 -3.96 -9.77
N VAL A 341 -10.23 -3.75 -11.07
CA VAL A 341 -11.50 -3.82 -11.80
C VAL A 341 -11.31 -4.73 -13.00
N ASP A 342 -12.19 -5.71 -13.16
CA ASP A 342 -12.17 -6.60 -14.34
C ASP A 342 -12.95 -6.00 -15.52
N SER A 343 -12.88 -6.63 -16.70
CA SER A 343 -13.57 -6.13 -17.91
C SER A 343 -15.10 -6.07 -17.75
N LYS A 344 -15.66 -6.82 -16.79
CA LYS A 344 -17.09 -6.87 -16.47
C LYS A 344 -17.50 -5.77 -15.48
N GLY A 345 -16.55 -4.97 -15.00
CA GLY A 345 -16.78 -3.90 -14.01
C GLY A 345 -16.96 -4.43 -12.59
N MET A 346 -16.52 -5.65 -12.29
CA MET A 346 -16.51 -6.17 -10.92
C MET A 346 -15.29 -5.62 -10.19
N ILE A 347 -15.46 -5.29 -8.91
CA ILE A 347 -14.39 -4.76 -8.08
C ILE A 347 -13.76 -5.91 -7.30
N TRP A 348 -12.44 -6.00 -7.37
CA TRP A 348 -11.64 -7.02 -6.72
C TRP A 348 -10.79 -6.40 -5.63
N ALA A 349 -10.71 -7.08 -4.50
CA ALA A 349 -9.94 -6.65 -3.34
C ALA A 349 -9.48 -7.86 -2.55
N ALA A 350 -8.37 -7.75 -1.84
CA ALA A 350 -7.94 -8.81 -0.93
C ALA A 350 -7.60 -8.24 0.45
N THR A 351 -7.73 -9.08 1.47
CA THR A 351 -7.36 -8.70 2.82
C THR A 351 -5.85 -8.68 2.96
N TRP A 352 -5.30 -7.49 3.26
CA TRP A 352 -3.91 -7.35 3.67
C TRP A 352 -3.71 -7.80 5.11
N GLY A 353 -4.55 -7.38 6.06
CA GLY A 353 -4.40 -7.76 7.47
C GLY A 353 -5.75 -8.07 8.10
N SER A 354 -5.88 -9.25 8.73
CA SER A 354 -7.06 -9.71 9.48
C SER A 354 -6.67 -10.91 10.32
N ARG A 355 -7.07 -10.94 11.61
CA ARG A 355 -6.91 -12.12 12.50
C ARG A 355 -5.54 -12.80 12.36
N ALA A 356 -4.49 -12.05 12.70
CA ALA A 356 -3.09 -12.46 12.56
C ALA A 356 -2.66 -12.82 11.13
N PHE A 357 -3.31 -12.27 10.11
CA PHE A 357 -3.06 -12.55 8.68
C PHE A 357 -3.44 -13.97 8.27
N ASN A 358 -4.13 -14.75 9.12
CA ASN A 358 -4.41 -16.17 8.86
C ASN A 358 -5.74 -16.42 8.13
N ASN A 359 -6.52 -15.37 7.84
CA ASN A 359 -7.80 -15.45 7.14
C ASN A 359 -7.79 -14.60 5.86
N VAL A 360 -6.79 -14.84 5.01
CA VAL A 360 -6.61 -14.08 3.76
C VAL A 360 -7.63 -14.55 2.73
N LYS A 361 -8.48 -13.61 2.30
CA LYS A 361 -9.50 -13.84 1.28
C LYS A 361 -9.36 -12.86 0.12
N LEU A 362 -9.72 -13.34 -1.07
CA LEU A 362 -9.96 -12.54 -2.26
C LEU A 362 -11.48 -12.28 -2.38
N TYR A 363 -11.87 -11.02 -2.50
CA TYR A 363 -13.25 -10.57 -2.58
C TYR A 363 -13.58 -10.10 -3.98
N ARG A 364 -14.76 -10.49 -4.47
CA ARG A 364 -15.39 -9.96 -5.67
C ARG A 364 -16.67 -9.22 -5.30
N LEU A 365 -16.73 -7.93 -5.57
CA LEU A 365 -17.88 -7.06 -5.37
C LEU A 365 -18.58 -6.78 -6.71
N ASN A 366 -19.88 -7.01 -6.75
CA ASN A 366 -20.75 -6.48 -7.81
C ASN A 366 -21.23 -5.07 -7.40
N PRO A 367 -20.76 -4.00 -8.07
CA PRO A 367 -21.06 -2.63 -7.66
C PRO A 367 -22.52 -2.21 -7.90
N ASN A 368 -23.27 -2.95 -8.72
CA ASN A 368 -24.67 -2.65 -9.04
C ASN A 368 -25.64 -3.24 -8.01
N THR A 369 -25.26 -4.34 -7.36
CA THR A 369 -26.12 -5.07 -6.41
C THR A 369 -25.59 -5.04 -4.98
N GLY A 370 -24.32 -4.70 -4.78
CA GLY A 370 -23.63 -4.82 -3.49
C GLY A 370 -23.32 -6.27 -3.08
N ALA A 371 -23.53 -7.25 -3.96
CA ALA A 371 -23.22 -8.65 -3.68
C ALA A 371 -21.70 -8.85 -3.60
N VAL A 372 -21.24 -9.55 -2.55
CA VAL A 372 -19.83 -9.87 -2.29
C VAL A 372 -19.66 -11.37 -2.23
N ILE A 373 -18.67 -11.88 -2.96
CA ILE A 373 -18.18 -13.26 -2.87
C ILE A 373 -16.77 -13.21 -2.31
N ALA A 374 -16.43 -14.15 -1.43
CA ALA A 374 -15.10 -14.26 -0.84
C ALA A 374 -14.52 -15.66 -1.08
N ASN A 375 -13.29 -15.72 -1.58
CA ASN A 375 -12.56 -16.94 -1.88
C ASN A 375 -11.32 -17.04 -1.00
N ASP A 376 -11.05 -18.23 -0.46
CA ASP A 376 -9.83 -18.48 0.31
C ASP A 376 -8.61 -18.53 -0.62
N VAL A 377 -7.57 -17.76 -0.28
CA VAL A 377 -6.35 -17.65 -1.11
C VAL A 377 -5.44 -18.87 -0.99
N GLY A 378 -5.57 -19.66 0.09
CA GLY A 378 -4.76 -20.86 0.31
C GLY A 378 -3.30 -20.59 0.72
N ILE A 379 -2.98 -19.34 1.10
CA ILE A 379 -1.67 -18.95 1.63
C ILE A 379 -1.85 -18.46 3.07
N ALA A 380 -1.35 -19.24 4.03
CA ALA A 380 -1.31 -18.84 5.43
C ALA A 380 -0.47 -17.58 5.58
N TYR A 381 -0.98 -16.58 6.31
CA TYR A 381 -0.26 -15.34 6.59
C TYR A 381 0.13 -14.53 5.34
N GLY A 382 -0.60 -14.72 4.24
CA GLY A 382 -0.21 -14.21 2.93
C GLY A 382 -0.23 -12.69 2.76
N ALA A 383 -0.83 -11.92 3.67
CA ALA A 383 -0.78 -10.46 3.66
C ALA A 383 -1.01 -9.78 2.28
N VAL A 384 -2.07 -10.17 1.56
CA VAL A 384 -2.21 -9.81 0.14
C VAL A 384 -2.34 -8.30 -0.04
N TYR A 385 -1.43 -7.73 -0.82
CA TYR A 385 -1.31 -6.28 -0.95
C TYR A 385 -2.23 -5.70 -2.03
N GLY A 386 -2.47 -6.42 -3.12
CA GLY A 386 -3.35 -6.00 -4.20
C GLY A 386 -4.01 -7.15 -4.96
N ALA A 387 -4.98 -6.77 -5.79
CA ALA A 387 -5.73 -7.63 -6.68
C ALA A 387 -5.96 -6.86 -7.99
N GLU A 388 -5.52 -7.38 -9.13
CA GLU A 388 -5.60 -6.69 -10.43
C GLU A 388 -5.99 -7.69 -11.52
N ALA A 389 -6.89 -7.29 -12.41
CA ALA A 389 -7.35 -8.15 -13.49
C ALA A 389 -6.38 -8.08 -14.69
N ASP A 390 -6.13 -9.21 -15.34
CA ASP A 390 -5.49 -9.26 -16.65
C ASP A 390 -6.51 -9.14 -17.81
N SER A 391 -6.02 -9.21 -19.05
CA SER A 391 -6.88 -9.09 -20.24
C SER A 391 -7.89 -10.24 -20.42
N LYS A 392 -7.70 -11.35 -19.69
CA LYS A 392 -8.57 -12.54 -19.69
C LYS A 392 -9.46 -12.59 -18.45
N ASP A 393 -9.51 -11.51 -17.67
CA ASP A 393 -10.17 -11.41 -16.37
C ASP A 393 -9.62 -12.35 -15.29
N ASN A 394 -8.43 -12.94 -15.43
CA ASN A 394 -7.81 -13.60 -14.27
C ASN A 394 -7.34 -12.54 -13.28
N ILE A 395 -7.38 -12.86 -11.99
CA ILE A 395 -7.07 -11.90 -10.93
C ILE A 395 -5.70 -12.20 -10.34
N TRP A 396 -4.74 -11.33 -10.65
CA TRP A 396 -3.41 -11.33 -10.08
C TRP A 396 -3.44 -10.73 -8.69
N ILE A 397 -2.88 -11.44 -7.73
CA ILE A 397 -2.76 -11.02 -6.34
C ILE A 397 -1.30 -11.08 -5.87
N THR A 398 -0.98 -10.24 -4.88
CA THR A 398 0.39 -10.09 -4.34
C THR A 398 0.50 -10.46 -2.85
N PRO A 399 0.44 -11.75 -2.52
CA PRO A 399 0.77 -12.23 -1.18
C PRO A 399 2.29 -12.18 -0.90
N ASP A 400 2.68 -12.08 0.37
CA ASP A 400 4.07 -12.18 0.80
C ASP A 400 4.75 -13.44 0.23
N ASN A 401 5.91 -13.29 -0.38
CA ASN A 401 6.71 -14.33 -1.02
C ASN A 401 6.12 -14.99 -2.29
N TYR A 402 4.97 -14.55 -2.80
CA TYR A 402 4.39 -15.13 -4.01
C TYR A 402 3.71 -14.07 -4.87
N ILE A 403 3.74 -14.26 -6.19
CA ILE A 403 2.75 -13.68 -7.09
C ILE A 403 1.76 -14.80 -7.40
N SER A 404 0.45 -14.56 -7.29
CA SER A 404 -0.54 -15.61 -7.58
C SER A 404 -1.60 -15.12 -8.54
N VAL A 405 -2.12 -16.01 -9.38
CA VAL A 405 -3.24 -15.73 -10.28
C VAL A 405 -4.43 -16.60 -9.93
N TYR A 406 -5.61 -15.96 -9.86
CA TYR A 406 -6.89 -16.61 -9.68
C TYR A 406 -7.62 -16.70 -11.02
N ASP A 407 -7.88 -17.92 -11.46
CA ASP A 407 -8.72 -18.19 -12.62
C ASP A 407 -10.19 -18.18 -12.18
N GLN A 408 -10.97 -17.26 -12.76
CA GLN A 408 -12.39 -17.09 -12.42
C GLN A 408 -13.28 -18.25 -12.91
N ASP A 409 -12.88 -18.95 -13.96
CA ASP A 409 -13.67 -20.03 -14.56
C ASP A 409 -13.50 -21.32 -13.75
N THR A 410 -12.27 -21.62 -13.33
CA THR A 410 -11.96 -22.82 -12.55
C THR A 410 -12.05 -22.61 -11.04
N ASN A 411 -12.03 -21.36 -10.57
CA ASN A 411 -11.93 -20.96 -9.16
C ASN A 411 -10.67 -21.51 -8.48
N GLN A 412 -9.55 -21.54 -9.20
CA GLN A 412 -8.28 -22.05 -8.70
C GLN A 412 -7.19 -20.98 -8.70
N PHE A 413 -6.27 -21.10 -7.76
CA PHE A 413 -5.07 -20.30 -7.71
C PHE A 413 -3.88 -21.05 -8.32
N THR A 414 -3.05 -20.32 -9.07
CA THR A 414 -1.69 -20.74 -9.39
C THR A 414 -0.72 -19.79 -8.68
N HIS A 415 0.20 -20.35 -7.89
CA HIS A 415 1.16 -19.60 -7.07
C HIS A 415 2.56 -19.66 -7.68
N TYR A 416 3.19 -18.49 -7.85
CA TYR A 416 4.56 -18.32 -8.32
C TYR A 416 5.42 -17.80 -7.16
N PRO A 417 6.29 -18.63 -6.55
CA PRO A 417 7.24 -18.16 -5.55
C PRO A 417 8.15 -17.10 -6.17
N ILE A 418 8.30 -15.96 -5.49
CA ILE A 418 9.21 -14.91 -5.97
C ILE A 418 10.67 -15.29 -5.69
N PRO A 419 11.62 -14.92 -6.58
CA PRO A 419 13.04 -15.25 -6.42
C PRO A 419 13.68 -14.77 -5.11
N VAL A 420 13.18 -13.68 -4.53
CA VAL A 420 13.70 -13.10 -3.28
C VAL A 420 12.56 -12.93 -2.28
N ARG A 421 12.71 -13.50 -1.08
CA ARG A 421 11.74 -13.31 0.01
C ARG A 421 11.53 -11.81 0.25
N SER A 422 10.30 -11.37 0.05
CA SER A 422 9.87 -9.99 0.14
C SER A 422 8.38 -9.91 0.34
N ASP A 423 7.92 -8.81 0.93
CA ASP A 423 6.56 -8.35 0.68
C ASP A 423 6.51 -7.75 -0.74
N THR A 424 5.49 -8.15 -1.49
CA THR A 424 5.22 -7.62 -2.83
C THR A 424 4.15 -6.56 -2.73
N VAL A 425 4.37 -5.43 -3.39
CA VAL A 425 3.48 -4.26 -3.31
C VAL A 425 2.53 -4.23 -4.51
N LYS A 426 2.35 -3.08 -5.18
CA LYS A 426 1.44 -2.99 -6.33
C LYS A 426 1.94 -3.85 -7.48
N THR A 427 1.02 -4.52 -8.16
CA THR A 427 1.23 -4.97 -9.53
C THR A 427 0.89 -3.88 -10.53
N THR A 428 1.33 -4.07 -11.76
CA THR A 428 0.78 -3.43 -12.95
C THR A 428 0.81 -4.46 -14.06
N ILE A 429 -0.35 -4.76 -14.64
CA ILE A 429 -0.46 -5.76 -15.70
C ILE A 429 -0.24 -5.09 -17.06
N SER A 430 0.69 -5.63 -17.85
CA SER A 430 0.91 -5.18 -19.21
C SER A 430 -0.07 -5.81 -20.20
N ARG A 431 -0.21 -5.25 -21.41
CA ARG A 431 -1.15 -5.77 -22.44
C ARG A 431 -0.88 -7.20 -22.90
N ASP A 432 0.34 -7.69 -22.69
CA ASP A 432 0.75 -9.07 -22.97
C ASP A 432 0.61 -9.97 -21.73
N ASP A 433 -0.13 -9.53 -20.72
CA ASP A 433 -0.39 -10.21 -19.45
C ASP A 433 0.89 -10.54 -18.65
N SER A 434 1.98 -9.80 -18.89
CA SER A 434 3.16 -9.85 -18.03
C SER A 434 2.90 -9.04 -16.76
N VAL A 435 3.39 -9.54 -15.64
CA VAL A 435 3.03 -9.01 -14.31
C VAL A 435 4.21 -8.25 -13.75
N TRP A 436 4.12 -6.93 -13.73
CA TRP A 436 5.18 -6.08 -13.20
C TRP A 436 4.91 -5.71 -11.74
N PHE A 437 5.95 -5.71 -10.91
CA PHE A 437 5.87 -5.37 -9.50
C PHE A 437 7.23 -4.91 -8.98
N THR A 438 7.28 -4.49 -7.72
CA THR A 438 8.52 -4.17 -7.02
C THR A 438 8.63 -4.97 -5.73
N TYR A 439 9.87 -5.18 -5.28
CA TYR A 439 10.13 -5.65 -3.93
C TYR A 439 10.22 -4.46 -2.99
N HIS A 440 9.47 -4.50 -1.89
CA HIS A 440 9.54 -3.43 -0.89
C HIS A 440 10.69 -3.64 0.09
N ASN A 441 11.01 -4.89 0.47
CA ASN A 441 12.10 -5.15 1.42
C ASN A 441 13.35 -5.84 0.82
N ALA A 442 13.31 -6.39 -0.39
CA ALA A 442 14.46 -7.12 -0.96
C ALA A 442 15.73 -6.25 -1.05
N GLY A 443 15.57 -4.97 -1.42
CA GLY A 443 16.68 -4.03 -1.53
C GLY A 443 17.48 -3.82 -0.24
N ARG A 444 16.87 -4.07 0.94
CA ARG A 444 17.52 -3.99 2.26
C ARG A 444 18.46 -5.16 2.55
N TYR A 445 18.16 -6.33 1.99
CA TYR A 445 18.85 -7.59 2.32
C TYR A 445 19.67 -8.16 1.16
N ALA A 446 19.47 -7.62 -0.04
CA ALA A 446 20.17 -8.02 -1.26
C ALA A 446 21.14 -6.93 -1.80
N ASP A 447 21.40 -5.88 -1.02
CA ASP A 447 22.39 -4.83 -1.31
C ASP A 447 22.14 -3.99 -2.58
N TYR A 448 20.89 -3.77 -2.97
CA TYR A 448 20.57 -2.98 -4.18
C TYR A 448 19.39 -1.99 -4.12
N GLY A 449 18.88 -1.60 -2.95
CA GLY A 449 17.97 -0.43 -2.83
C GLY A 449 16.55 -0.59 -3.41
N GLY A 450 16.30 -1.57 -4.30
CA GLY A 450 15.00 -1.91 -4.88
C GLY A 450 15.11 -2.25 -6.38
N SER A 451 14.04 -2.79 -6.96
CA SER A 451 14.01 -3.22 -8.37
C SER A 451 12.62 -3.18 -8.98
N ALA A 452 12.56 -3.10 -10.31
CA ALA A 452 11.39 -3.51 -11.09
C ALA A 452 11.52 -4.98 -11.45
N VAL A 453 10.48 -5.77 -11.21
CA VAL A 453 10.45 -7.20 -11.51
C VAL A 453 9.27 -7.46 -12.43
N VAL A 454 9.48 -8.32 -13.43
CA VAL A 454 8.42 -8.84 -14.28
C VAL A 454 8.36 -10.35 -14.21
N LEU A 455 7.16 -10.89 -14.06
CA LEU A 455 6.85 -12.30 -14.29
C LEU A 455 6.28 -12.47 -15.71
N TYR A 456 6.99 -13.23 -16.53
CA TYR A 456 6.48 -13.82 -17.76
C TYR A 456 5.97 -15.23 -17.46
N GLN A 457 4.68 -15.47 -17.69
CA GLN A 457 4.06 -16.77 -17.40
C GLN A 457 4.54 -17.88 -18.36
N ASP A 458 4.90 -17.51 -19.58
CA ASP A 458 5.47 -18.41 -20.58
C ASP A 458 6.71 -17.77 -21.22
N LYS A 459 7.88 -18.18 -20.71
CA LYS A 459 9.20 -17.70 -21.16
C LYS A 459 9.51 -18.04 -22.62
N ASP A 460 8.81 -19.03 -23.18
CA ASP A 460 8.99 -19.46 -24.56
C ASP A 460 8.09 -18.64 -25.52
N ASN A 461 7.23 -17.76 -24.99
CA ASN A 461 6.31 -16.92 -25.75
C ASN A 461 6.24 -15.47 -25.21
N ILE A 462 7.39 -14.80 -25.17
CA ILE A 462 7.47 -13.38 -24.78
C ILE A 462 7.40 -12.51 -26.04
N PRO A 463 6.29 -11.79 -26.29
CA PRO A 463 6.14 -11.01 -27.51
C PRO A 463 7.02 -9.76 -27.52
N THR A 464 7.30 -9.17 -26.36
CA THR A 464 8.14 -7.99 -26.20
C THR A 464 8.65 -7.87 -24.75
N LEU A 465 9.78 -7.20 -24.57
CA LEU A 465 10.22 -6.78 -23.23
C LEU A 465 9.67 -5.40 -22.83
N ALA A 466 9.18 -4.61 -23.80
CA ALA A 466 8.59 -3.31 -23.54
C ALA A 466 7.27 -3.43 -22.76
N ALA A 467 7.10 -2.62 -21.72
CA ALA A 467 5.95 -2.69 -20.83
C ALA A 467 4.87 -1.70 -21.27
N TYR A 468 3.73 -2.18 -21.78
CA TYR A 468 2.61 -1.33 -22.18
C TYR A 468 1.40 -1.61 -21.31
N HIS A 469 0.67 -0.56 -20.92
CA HIS A 469 -0.57 -0.69 -20.17
C HIS A 469 -1.57 -1.65 -20.85
N SER A 470 -2.15 -2.56 -20.05
CA SER A 470 -3.26 -3.43 -20.49
C SER A 470 -4.45 -2.60 -20.99
N GLU A 471 -5.16 -3.11 -21.98
CA GLU A 471 -6.32 -2.45 -22.60
C GLU A 471 -7.44 -2.13 -21.59
N THR A 472 -7.54 -2.90 -20.52
CA THR A 472 -8.52 -2.71 -19.44
C THR A 472 -8.05 -1.74 -18.35
N SER A 473 -6.82 -1.22 -18.43
CA SER A 473 -6.24 -0.34 -17.41
C SER A 473 -6.53 1.14 -17.66
N ALA A 474 -6.56 1.92 -16.59
CA ALA A 474 -6.75 3.36 -16.67
C ALA A 474 -5.63 4.07 -17.46
N GLY A 475 -4.39 3.58 -17.38
CA GLY A 475 -3.28 4.09 -18.19
C GLY A 475 -3.53 3.92 -19.69
N HIS A 476 -4.09 2.79 -20.12
CA HIS A 476 -4.50 2.63 -21.52
C HIS A 476 -5.63 3.57 -21.90
N HIS A 477 -6.66 3.72 -21.06
CA HIS A 477 -7.76 4.65 -21.34
C HIS A 477 -7.28 6.11 -21.44
N LEU A 478 -6.31 6.53 -20.63
CA LEU A 478 -5.66 7.84 -20.75
C LEU A 478 -5.05 8.03 -22.14
N SER A 479 -4.45 7.00 -22.76
CA SER A 479 -3.85 7.12 -24.09
C SER A 479 -4.85 7.50 -25.21
N ALA A 480 -6.15 7.31 -24.96
CA ALA A 480 -7.23 7.74 -25.85
C ALA A 480 -7.63 9.22 -25.69
N TYR A 481 -7.15 9.90 -24.65
CA TYR A 481 -7.43 11.31 -24.42
C TYR A 481 -6.85 12.20 -25.55
N ARG A 482 -7.61 13.23 -25.94
CA ARG A 482 -7.29 14.15 -27.06
C ARG A 482 -7.37 15.63 -26.68
N GLY A 483 -7.52 15.93 -25.39
CA GLY A 483 -7.55 17.31 -24.91
C GLY A 483 -6.15 17.91 -24.76
N PRO A 484 -6.01 19.07 -24.07
CA PRO A 484 -4.72 19.72 -23.87
C PRO A 484 -3.74 18.83 -23.08
N VAL A 485 -2.45 18.96 -23.36
CA VAL A 485 -1.35 18.36 -22.58
C VAL A 485 -1.25 19.00 -21.19
N SER A 486 -0.46 18.40 -20.29
CA SER A 486 -0.21 19.00 -18.97
C SER A 486 0.49 20.35 -19.12
N ALA A 487 0.30 21.24 -18.14
CA ALA A 487 1.08 22.48 -18.07
C ALA A 487 2.58 22.16 -18.05
N MET A 488 3.40 23.02 -18.67
CA MET A 488 4.85 22.84 -18.62
C MET A 488 5.34 22.95 -17.18
N VAL A 489 6.26 22.07 -16.81
CA VAL A 489 6.88 22.08 -15.48
C VAL A 489 7.88 23.23 -15.39
N GLU A 490 7.73 24.08 -14.37
CA GLU A 490 8.47 25.34 -14.24
C GLU A 490 9.37 25.39 -12.98
N GLY A 491 9.37 24.35 -12.14
CA GLY A 491 10.13 24.33 -10.89
C GLY A 491 9.39 25.02 -9.73
N ARG A 492 8.06 25.13 -9.79
CA ARG A 492 7.27 25.98 -8.90
C ARG A 492 6.65 25.23 -7.72
N GLN A 493 6.58 25.91 -6.59
CA GLN A 493 5.71 25.55 -5.48
C GLN A 493 4.31 26.11 -5.75
N ARG A 494 3.30 25.25 -5.72
CA ARG A 494 1.89 25.52 -5.98
C ARG A 494 1.07 25.17 -4.75
N ILE A 495 -0.01 25.92 -4.54
CA ILE A 495 -0.90 25.72 -3.41
C ILE A 495 -2.19 25.09 -3.93
N ALA A 496 -2.47 23.87 -3.48
CA ALA A 496 -3.76 23.21 -3.67
C ALA A 496 -4.86 23.93 -2.89
N GLN A 497 -6.12 23.70 -3.25
CA GLN A 497 -7.24 24.27 -2.52
C GLN A 497 -7.17 23.86 -1.02
N PRO A 498 -7.10 24.83 -0.08
CA PRO A 498 -6.81 24.52 1.33
C PRO A 498 -7.94 23.76 2.03
N GLU A 499 -9.18 23.96 1.61
CA GLU A 499 -10.36 23.31 2.18
C GLU A 499 -10.98 22.29 1.23
N ALA A 500 -11.49 21.20 1.80
CA ALA A 500 -12.23 20.19 1.05
C ALA A 500 -13.52 20.77 0.48
N ILE A 501 -13.87 20.35 -0.74
CA ILE A 501 -15.10 20.74 -1.44
C ILE A 501 -16.35 20.43 -0.61
N ASN A 502 -16.35 19.31 0.13
CA ASN A 502 -17.47 18.89 0.97
C ASN A 502 -17.29 19.20 2.46
N SER A 503 -16.51 20.23 2.83
CA SER A 503 -16.19 20.56 4.23
C SER A 503 -17.41 20.69 5.14
N LYS A 504 -18.48 21.36 4.67
CA LYS A 504 -19.74 21.51 5.43
C LYS A 504 -20.43 20.18 5.69
N ALA A 505 -20.67 19.39 4.63
CA ALA A 505 -21.32 18.08 4.74
C ALA A 505 -20.49 17.11 5.61
N TYR A 506 -19.16 17.16 5.47
CA TYR A 506 -18.28 16.35 6.32
C TYR A 506 -18.31 16.80 7.79
N SER A 507 -18.45 18.10 8.08
CA SER A 507 -18.59 18.59 9.46
C SER A 507 -19.84 18.01 10.14
N GLU A 508 -20.97 17.94 9.43
CA GLU A 508 -22.20 17.31 9.90
C GLU A 508 -22.00 15.81 10.16
N PHE A 509 -21.40 15.10 9.20
CA PHE A 509 -21.01 13.69 9.36
C PHE A 509 -20.11 13.50 10.59
N ALA A 510 -19.06 14.29 10.73
CA ALA A 510 -18.09 14.19 11.81
C ALA A 510 -18.70 14.45 13.19
N LYS A 511 -19.62 15.43 13.31
CA LYS A 511 -20.37 15.69 14.55
C LYS A 511 -21.30 14.53 14.89
N SER A 512 -22.05 14.01 13.91
CA SER A 512 -22.97 12.89 14.12
C SER A 512 -22.26 11.60 14.55
N ASN A 513 -20.96 11.48 14.27
CA ASN A 513 -20.11 10.35 14.65
C ASN A 513 -19.09 10.69 15.76
N SER A 514 -19.27 11.81 16.47
CA SER A 514 -18.42 12.21 17.61
C SER A 514 -16.91 12.32 17.29
N LEU A 515 -16.55 12.64 16.04
CA LEU A 515 -15.15 12.82 15.61
C LEU A 515 -14.61 14.22 15.91
N LEU A 516 -15.52 15.21 15.98
CA LEU A 516 -15.21 16.55 16.41
C LEU A 516 -15.58 16.67 17.88
N LEU A 517 -14.55 16.78 18.71
CA LEU A 517 -14.68 17.14 20.10
C LEU A 517 -15.41 18.49 20.23
N ASN A 518 -16.34 18.62 21.19
CA ASN A 518 -16.90 19.95 21.54
C ASN A 518 -15.73 20.89 21.83
N GLU A 519 -15.84 22.16 21.44
CA GLU A 519 -14.77 23.17 21.50
C GLU A 519 -14.03 23.25 22.86
N ASP A 520 -14.65 22.76 23.94
CA ASP A 520 -14.09 22.68 25.31
C ASP A 520 -13.20 21.47 25.61
N SER A 521 -13.08 20.49 24.71
CA SER A 521 -12.35 19.23 24.96
C SER A 521 -11.03 19.09 24.21
N VAL A 522 -10.49 20.21 23.71
CA VAL A 522 -9.10 20.28 23.24
C VAL A 522 -8.22 19.75 24.37
N MET A 523 -7.60 18.59 24.14
CA MET A 523 -6.43 18.14 24.88
C MET A 523 -5.46 19.31 24.90
N ARG A 524 -5.43 20.02 26.04
CA ARG A 524 -4.64 21.22 26.24
C ARG A 524 -3.22 20.95 25.72
N ASP A 525 -2.79 21.89 24.89
CA ASP A 525 -1.48 22.30 24.41
C ASP A 525 -0.20 21.56 24.90
N GLU A 526 -0.20 20.96 26.09
CA GLU A 526 0.93 20.19 26.64
C GLU A 526 1.24 18.90 25.89
N SER A 527 0.23 18.21 25.33
CA SER A 527 0.45 17.01 24.51
C SER A 527 0.99 17.35 23.12
N ARG A 528 0.58 18.51 22.59
CA ARG A 528 1.01 19.03 21.28
C ARG A 528 2.44 19.56 21.35
N ARG A 529 2.80 20.33 22.39
CA ARG A 529 4.18 20.80 22.63
C ARG A 529 5.17 19.67 22.89
N ARG A 530 4.74 18.54 23.48
CA ARG A 530 5.59 17.35 23.61
C ARG A 530 5.83 16.63 22.28
N LEU A 531 4.91 16.69 21.33
CA LEU A 531 5.11 16.13 19.99
C LEU A 531 5.96 17.04 19.10
N GLU A 532 5.76 18.36 19.19
CA GLU A 532 6.52 19.36 18.44
C GLU A 532 7.98 19.50 18.93
N GLY A 533 8.27 19.20 20.20
CA GLY A 533 9.64 19.18 20.74
C GLY A 533 10.45 17.90 20.47
N LEU A 534 9.94 16.97 19.65
CA LEU A 534 10.54 15.65 19.39
C LEU A 534 10.81 15.35 17.91
N ILE A 535 10.73 16.37 17.06
CA ILE A 535 11.17 16.32 15.66
C ILE A 535 12.48 17.11 15.57
N PRO A 536 13.65 16.50 15.32
CA PRO A 536 14.80 17.26 14.86
C PRO A 536 14.51 17.82 13.47
N ASP A 537 14.94 19.05 13.21
CA ASP A 537 14.85 19.74 11.91
C ASP A 537 15.18 18.87 10.70
#